data_AF-A0A3U3FPE1-F1
#
_entry.id   AF-A0A3U3FPE1-F1
#
_cell.length_a   1.000
_cell.length_b   1.000
_cell.length_c   1.000
_cell.angle_alpha   90.00
_cell.angle_beta   90.00
_cell.angle_gamma   90.00
#
_symmetry.space_group_name_H-M   'P 1'
#
loop_
_entity.id
_entity.type
_entity.pdbx_description
1 polymer ?
#
loop_
_entity_poly.entity_id
_entity_poly.type
_entity_poly.pdbx_seq_one_letter_code
_entity_poly.pdbx_strand_id
1 'polypeptide(L)'
;MKLNPEKYNRNITLLCPVCGNTEMEHEEESEVVRCVGCGKEFTNDELIQENGVSIDAHVDEIKEELTKDIQKQFNDMLKKAFKGSKNIRIK
;
A
#
# COMPACT_ATOMS: atom_id res chain seq x y z
N MET A 1 -16.07 6.08 14.67
CA MET A 1 -14.90 5.43 14.05
C MET A 1 -14.19 6.46 13.20
N LYS A 2 -12.89 6.67 13.40
CA LYS A 2 -12.12 7.71 12.71
C LYS A 2 -10.93 7.07 12.02
N LEU A 3 -10.96 7.02 10.69
CA LEU A 3 -9.83 6.58 9.89
C LEU A 3 -8.98 7.79 9.51
N ASN A 4 -7.67 7.60 9.41
CA ASN A 4 -6.72 8.59 8.89
C ASN A 4 -6.13 8.04 7.57
N PRO A 5 -6.62 8.46 6.39
CA PRO A 5 -6.17 7.93 5.11
C PRO A 5 -4.65 8.04 4.91
N GLU A 6 -4.05 9.17 5.34
CA GLU A 6 -2.62 9.45 5.18
C GLU A 6 -1.71 8.40 5.87
N LYS A 7 -2.21 7.72 6.91
CA LYS A 7 -1.47 6.64 7.59
C LYS A 7 -1.17 5.46 6.66
N TYR A 8 -2.01 5.26 5.65
CA TYR A 8 -1.96 4.11 4.75
C TYR A 8 -1.27 4.44 3.41
N ASN A 9 -0.77 5.67 3.24
CA ASN A 9 0.01 6.01 2.05
C ASN A 9 1.27 5.14 1.98
N ARG A 10 1.60 4.69 0.77
CA ARG A 10 2.81 3.94 0.47
C ARG A 10 3.44 4.51 -0.80
N ASN A 11 4.76 4.62 -0.78
CA ASN A 11 5.55 4.88 -1.98
C ASN A 11 6.13 3.55 -2.42
N ILE A 12 5.82 3.15 -3.64
CA ILE A 12 6.28 1.89 -4.23
C ILE A 12 7.30 2.25 -5.30
N THR A 13 8.52 1.76 -5.12
CA THR A 13 9.57 1.90 -6.15
C THR A 13 9.40 0.77 -7.16
N LEU A 14 9.20 1.14 -8.43
CA LEU A 14 9.14 0.17 -9.52
C LEU A 14 10.55 -0.27 -9.91
N LEU A 15 10.70 -1.55 -10.23
CA LEU A 15 11.95 -2.16 -10.65
C LEU A 15 11.92 -2.47 -12.14
N CYS A 16 13.08 -2.40 -12.79
CA CYS A 16 13.27 -2.91 -14.14
C CYS A 16 13.02 -4.42 -14.15
N PRO A 17 12.05 -4.94 -14.92
CA PRO A 17 11.75 -6.37 -14.98
C PRO A 17 12.91 -7.21 -15.53
N VAL A 18 13.86 -6.58 -16.24
CA VAL A 18 14.99 -7.27 -16.87
C VAL A 18 16.21 -7.36 -15.96
N CYS A 19 16.59 -6.27 -15.29
CA CYS A 19 17.84 -6.19 -14.53
C CYS A 19 17.67 -5.80 -13.06
N GLY A 20 16.44 -5.52 -12.60
CA GLY A 20 16.15 -5.13 -11.22
C GLY A 20 16.56 -3.72 -10.83
N ASN A 21 17.07 -2.90 -11.77
CA ASN A 21 17.45 -1.51 -11.48
C ASN A 21 16.23 -0.64 -11.12
N THR A 22 16.44 0.36 -10.27
CA THR A 22 15.40 1.32 -9.86
C THR A 22 15.47 2.64 -10.63
N GLU A 23 16.61 2.93 -11.24
CA GLU A 23 16.82 4.20 -11.97
C GLU A 23 16.28 4.10 -13.40
N MET A 24 15.35 5.00 -13.70
CA MET A 24 14.63 5.11 -14.95
C MET A 24 14.73 6.53 -15.50
N GLU A 25 14.90 6.66 -16.81
CA GLU A 25 14.82 7.91 -17.56
C GLU A 25 13.44 8.02 -18.22
N HIS A 26 12.84 9.20 -18.15
CA HIS A 26 11.53 9.52 -18.72
C HIS A 26 11.58 10.94 -19.28
N GLU A 27 10.98 11.15 -20.45
CA GLU A 27 10.77 12.47 -21.03
C GLU A 27 9.32 12.92 -20.77
N GLU A 28 9.10 14.16 -20.32
CA GLU A 28 7.79 14.65 -19.83
C GLU A 28 6.64 14.49 -20.84
N GLU A 29 6.94 14.49 -22.15
CA GLU A 29 5.94 14.32 -23.22
C GLU A 29 5.82 12.88 -23.74
N SER A 30 6.57 11.94 -23.17
CA SER A 30 6.65 10.54 -23.61
C SER A 30 6.12 9.57 -22.56
N GLU A 31 5.30 8.62 -23.03
CA GLU A 31 4.87 7.48 -22.21
C GLU A 31 5.98 6.42 -22.04
N VAL A 32 7.10 6.59 -22.76
CA VAL A 32 8.24 5.69 -22.71
C VAL A 32 9.16 6.02 -21.53
N VAL A 33 9.53 4.95 -20.83
CA VAL A 33 10.45 4.95 -19.70
C VAL A 33 11.60 4.00 -20.05
N ARG A 34 12.83 4.49 -19.93
CA ARG A 34 14.04 3.73 -20.23
C ARG A 34 14.81 3.39 -18.96
N CYS A 35 15.14 2.12 -18.76
CA CYS A 35 16.00 1.71 -17.67
C CYS A 35 17.45 2.17 -17.89
N VAL A 36 18.02 2.92 -16.94
CA VAL A 36 19.42 3.39 -17.00
C VAL A 36 20.41 2.23 -17.03
N GLY A 37 20.13 1.16 -16.27
CA GLY A 37 21.05 0.03 -16.14
C GLY A 37 21.19 -0.88 -17.38
N CYS A 38 20.10 -1.19 -18.07
CA CYS A 38 20.12 -2.13 -19.22
C CYS A 38 19.61 -1.53 -20.53
N GLY A 39 19.19 -0.26 -20.54
CA GLY A 39 18.69 0.44 -21.73
C GLY A 39 17.34 -0.05 -22.25
N LYS A 40 16.66 -0.98 -21.55
CA LYS A 40 15.36 -1.48 -21.98
C LYS A 40 14.31 -0.39 -21.80
N GLU A 41 13.49 -0.22 -22.83
CA GLU A 41 12.34 0.69 -22.84
C GLU A 41 11.05 -0.07 -22.52
N PHE A 42 10.18 0.62 -21.79
CA PHE A 42 8.85 0.20 -21.36
C PHE A 42 7.91 1.38 -21.51
N THR A 43 6.61 1.13 -21.64
CA THR A 43 5.61 2.13 -21.28
C THR A 43 5.42 2.18 -19.76
N ASN A 44 4.86 3.28 -19.24
CA ASN A 44 4.46 3.34 -17.83
C ASN A 44 3.52 2.19 -17.43
N ASP A 45 2.54 1.87 -18.28
CA ASP A 45 1.57 0.80 -18.01
C ASP A 45 2.24 -0.59 -17.96
N GLU A 46 3.16 -0.88 -18.90
CA GLU A 46 3.94 -2.12 -18.88
C GLU A 46 4.78 -2.21 -17.60
N LEU A 47 5.46 -1.12 -17.21
CA LEU A 47 6.29 -1.12 -16.02
C LEU A 47 5.46 -1.35 -14.74
N ILE A 48 4.27 -0.76 -14.65
CA ILE A 48 3.31 -0.98 -13.57
C ILE A 48 2.83 -2.44 -13.56
N GLN A 49 2.45 -2.97 -14.72
CA GLN A 49 1.95 -4.34 -14.84
C GLN A 49 3.00 -5.37 -14.39
N GLU A 50 4.25 -5.22 -14.84
CA GLU A 50 5.34 -6.14 -14.49
C GLU A 50 5.71 -6.04 -13.00
N ASN A 51 5.48 -4.89 -12.36
CA ASN A 51 5.65 -4.71 -10.92
C ASN A 51 4.39 -5.07 -10.10
N GLY A 52 3.33 -5.58 -10.74
CA GLY A 52 2.03 -5.86 -10.12
C GLY A 52 2.12 -6.71 -8.86
N VAL A 53 2.98 -7.73 -8.83
CA VAL A 53 3.17 -8.58 -7.64
C VAL A 53 3.66 -7.78 -6.43
N SER A 54 4.58 -6.84 -6.63
CA SER A 54 5.08 -5.96 -5.56
C SER A 54 3.99 -4.99 -5.09
N ILE A 55 3.23 -4.44 -6.04
CA ILE A 55 2.11 -3.54 -5.77
C ILE A 55 1.03 -4.25 -4.95
N ASP A 56 0.63 -5.45 -5.36
CA ASP A 56 -0.39 -6.25 -4.69
C ASP A 56 0.02 -6.62 -3.26
N ALA A 57 1.30 -6.96 -3.05
CA ALA A 57 1.83 -7.22 -1.71
C ALA A 57 1.67 -6.00 -0.78
N HIS A 58 2.02 -4.80 -1.25
CA HIS A 58 1.81 -3.57 -0.48
C HIS A 58 0.33 -3.25 -0.25
N VAL A 59 -0.53 -3.54 -1.22
CA VAL A 59 -1.99 -3.39 -1.07
C VAL A 59 -2.52 -4.31 0.02
N ASP A 60 -2.06 -5.57 0.08
CA ASP A 60 -2.48 -6.52 1.10
C ASP A 60 -2.00 -6.13 2.51
N GLU A 61 -0.78 -5.61 2.63
CA GLU A 61 -0.29 -5.03 3.89
C GLU A 61 -1.18 -3.87 4.37
N ILE A 62 -1.58 -2.97 3.48
CA ILE A 62 -2.49 -1.87 3.80
C ILE A 62 -3.84 -2.41 4.28
N LYS A 63 -4.42 -3.39 3.57
CA LYS A 63 -5.71 -4.01 3.96
C LYS A 63 -5.63 -4.62 5.35
N GLU A 64 -4.54 -5.32 5.67
CA GLU A 64 -4.34 -5.90 6.99
C GLU A 64 -4.26 -4.84 8.09
N GLU A 65 -3.45 -3.79 7.87
CA GLU A 65 -3.29 -2.70 8.82
C GLU A 65 -4.62 -1.99 9.07
N LEU A 66 -5.34 -1.68 7.98
CA LEU A 66 -6.66 -1.07 8.05
C LEU A 66 -7.60 -1.96 8.87
N THR A 67 -7.69 -3.25 8.55
CA THR A 67 -8.59 -4.18 9.25
C THR A 67 -8.29 -4.25 10.75
N LYS A 68 -7.00 -4.31 11.14
CA LYS A 68 -6.58 -4.32 12.54
C LYS A 68 -6.99 -3.03 13.26
N ASP A 69 -6.84 -1.87 12.61
CA ASP A 69 -7.25 -0.58 13.18
C ASP A 69 -8.77 -0.47 13.36
N ILE A 70 -9.55 -0.93 12.39
CA ILE A 70 -11.02 -0.99 12.49
C ILE A 70 -11.43 -1.85 13.68
N GLN A 71 -10.89 -3.07 13.78
CA GLN A 71 -11.19 -4.01 14.87
C GLN A 71 -10.83 -3.40 16.23
N LYS A 72 -9.65 -2.78 16.34
CA LYS A 72 -9.20 -2.13 17.57
C LYS A 72 -10.14 -0.99 17.99
N GLN A 73 -10.49 -0.10 17.06
CA GLN A 73 -11.41 1.01 17.36
C GLN A 73 -12.79 0.52 17.78
N PHE A 74 -13.29 -0.54 17.15
CA PHE A 74 -14.57 -1.13 17.52
C PHE A 74 -14.51 -1.75 18.92
N ASN A 75 -13.48 -2.54 19.22
CA ASN A 75 -13.26 -3.11 20.54
C ASN A 75 -13.12 -2.03 21.62
N ASP A 76 -12.38 -0.96 21.35
CA ASP A 76 -12.22 0.17 22.28
C ASP A 76 -13.54 0.91 22.50
N MET A 77 -14.35 1.07 21.46
CA MET A 77 -15.67 1.69 21.57
C MET A 77 -16.62 0.83 22.41
N LEU A 78 -16.66 -0.48 22.17
CA LEU A 78 -17.45 -1.41 22.97
C LEU A 78 -16.98 -1.43 24.43
N LYS A 79 -15.68 -1.56 24.68
CA LYS A 79 -15.11 -1.54 26.03
C LYS A 79 -15.44 -0.25 26.78
N LYS A 80 -15.44 0.90 26.09
CA LYS A 80 -15.85 2.19 26.66
C LYS A 80 -17.35 2.24 26.94
N ALA A 81 -18.20 1.81 26.01
CA ALA A 81 -19.65 1.85 26.15
C ALA A 81 -20.16 0.99 27.33
N PHE A 82 -19.56 -0.17 27.55
CA PHE A 82 -19.94 -1.08 28.62
C PHE A 82 -19.06 -0.94 29.88
N LYS A 83 -18.20 0.09 29.94
CA LYS A 83 -17.35 0.37 31.09
C LYS A 83 -18.21 0.69 32.31
N GLY A 84 -18.11 -0.13 33.36
CA GLY A 84 -18.88 0.03 34.59
C GLY A 84 -20.23 -0.70 34.61
N SER A 85 -20.60 -1.41 33.53
CA SER A 85 -21.75 -2.30 33.57
C SER A 85 -21.45 -3.51 34.48
N LYS A 86 -22.33 -3.77 35.46
CA LYS A 86 -22.14 -4.86 36.45
C LYS A 86 -22.43 -6.25 35.85
N ASN A 87 -23.16 -6.29 34.73
CA ASN A 87 -23.68 -7.53 34.13
C ASN A 87 -23.05 -7.90 32.78
N ILE A 88 -22.22 -7.01 32.19
CA ILE A 88 -21.61 -7.25 30.86
C ILE A 88 -20.09 -7.08 30.96
N ARG A 89 -19.36 -8.13 30.58
CA ARG A 89 -17.89 -8.13 30.56
C ARG A 89 -17.40 -8.34 29.13
N ILE A 90 -16.80 -7.29 28.56
CA ILE A 90 -16.18 -7.34 27.23
C ILE A 90 -14.70 -7.68 27.40
N LYS A 91 -14.26 -8.80 26.81
CA LYS A 91 -12.86 -9.21 26.77
C LYS A 91 -12.09 -8.38 25.75
#